data_AF-A0A7C5VQJ1-F1
#
_entry.id   AF-A0A7C5VQJ1-F1
#
_cell.length_a   1.000
_cell.length_b   1.000
_cell.length_c   1.000
_cell.angle_alpha   90.00
_cell.angle_beta   90.00
_cell.angle_gamma   90.00
#
_symmetry.space_group_name_H-M   'P 1'
#
loop_
_entity.id
_entity.type
_entity.pdbx_description
1 polymer ?
#
loop_
_entity_poly.entity_id
_entity_poly.type
_entity_poly.pdbx_seq_one_letter_code
_entity_poly.pdbx_strand_id
1 'polypeptide(L)'
;AIWIDNDRQYEVVNVDFMNKVVNVREVDFEYYTVAAPKDKINILQKKQQKMLRKTGVYFGLISVRREVKEYWKIVPGGEAEREMIEWSTPIPEDLCTFNTEAFWLVLPNQYKTIMGKELESALHAIEHTLLTIIPKWINCDPNDIKGAYTTECPESGGYPTIFIFDNYPGGIGLAKSCFQRIHSILRDCIRLIRTCKCRENEGCPSCIQTSRCEKRNKNLNKKLALKILKEVTPRRLCF
;
A
#
# COMPACT_ATOMS: atom_id res chain seq x y z
N ALA A 1 -10.52 -22.14 -3.08
CA ALA A 1 -9.63 -21.31 -3.94
C ALA A 1 -9.06 -22.18 -5.06
N ILE A 2 -8.68 -21.59 -6.19
CA ILE A 2 -8.09 -22.26 -7.35
C ILE A 2 -6.62 -21.87 -7.46
N TRP A 3 -5.75 -22.88 -7.47
CA TRP A 3 -4.33 -22.76 -7.83
C TRP A 3 -4.16 -23.17 -9.29
N ILE A 4 -3.33 -22.45 -10.04
CA ILE A 4 -3.07 -22.71 -11.45
C ILE A 4 -1.58 -22.99 -11.60
N ASP A 5 -1.24 -24.13 -12.19
CA ASP A 5 0.13 -24.52 -12.52
C ASP A 5 0.17 -25.11 -13.93
N ASN A 6 1.00 -24.52 -14.81
CA ASN A 6 1.16 -24.95 -16.20
C ASN A 6 -0.16 -25.28 -16.93
N ASP A 7 -1.09 -24.32 -16.93
CA ASP A 7 -2.45 -24.42 -17.50
C ASP A 7 -3.39 -25.47 -16.89
N ARG A 8 -2.98 -26.15 -15.81
CA ARG A 8 -3.84 -27.04 -15.01
C ARG A 8 -4.41 -26.32 -13.82
N GLN A 9 -5.67 -26.58 -13.52
CA GLN A 9 -6.35 -25.98 -12.37
C GLN A 9 -6.51 -26.98 -11.24
N TYR A 10 -6.27 -26.50 -10.03
CA TYR A 10 -6.32 -27.29 -8.82
C TYR A 10 -7.17 -26.57 -7.78
N GLU A 11 -8.27 -27.20 -7.36
CA GLU A 11 -9.06 -26.70 -6.25
C GLU A 11 -8.39 -27.07 -4.92
N VAL A 12 -8.19 -26.05 -4.07
CA VAL A 12 -7.68 -26.23 -2.71
C VAL A 12 -8.77 -26.86 -1.84
N VAL A 13 -8.51 -28.09 -1.38
CA VAL A 13 -9.39 -28.86 -0.50
C VAL A 13 -9.16 -28.49 0.96
N ASN A 14 -7.89 -28.38 1.37
CA ASN A 14 -7.50 -27.98 2.73
C ASN A 14 -6.08 -27.40 2.75
N VAL A 15 -5.80 -26.51 3.70
CA VAL A 15 -4.49 -25.93 3.99
C VAL A 15 -4.06 -26.35 5.40
N ASP A 16 -3.02 -27.17 5.48
CA ASP A 16 -2.34 -27.53 6.73
C ASP A 16 -1.16 -26.59 6.96
N PHE A 17 -1.37 -25.54 7.76
CA PHE A 17 -0.34 -24.56 8.08
C PHE A 17 0.80 -25.11 8.95
N MET A 18 0.53 -26.12 9.78
CA MET A 18 1.53 -26.71 10.66
C MET A 18 2.58 -27.49 9.86
N ASN A 19 2.12 -28.30 8.92
CA ASN A 19 2.99 -29.09 8.05
C ASN A 19 3.39 -28.36 6.76
N LYS A 20 2.84 -27.15 6.52
CA LYS A 20 3.03 -26.35 5.30
C LYS A 20 2.62 -27.11 4.03
N VAL A 21 1.50 -27.83 4.12
CA VAL A 21 0.96 -28.65 3.02
C VAL A 21 -0.37 -28.07 2.56
N VAL A 22 -0.53 -27.92 1.25
CA VAL A 22 -1.82 -27.56 0.63
C VAL A 22 -2.31 -28.79 -0.14
N ASN A 23 -3.44 -29.34 0.30
CA ASN A 23 -4.08 -30.47 -0.37
C ASN A 23 -4.98 -29.93 -1.47
N VAL A 24 -4.77 -30.43 -2.68
CA VAL A 24 -5.51 -29.99 -3.86
C VAL A 24 -6.07 -31.17 -4.64
N ARG A 25 -7.09 -30.91 -5.44
CA ARG A 25 -7.59 -31.84 -6.46
C ARG A 25 -7.65 -31.15 -7.82
N GLU A 26 -7.33 -31.88 -8.88
CA GLU A 26 -7.42 -31.34 -10.25
C GLU A 26 -8.89 -31.10 -10.61
N VAL A 27 -9.14 -29.96 -11.25
CA VAL A 27 -10.46 -29.49 -11.69
C VAL A 27 -10.32 -28.81 -13.04
N ASP A 28 -11.44 -28.63 -13.74
CA ASP A 28 -11.51 -27.84 -14.97
C ASP A 28 -12.69 -26.87 -14.84
N PHE A 29 -12.42 -25.68 -14.29
CA PHE A 29 -13.42 -24.64 -14.10
C PHE A 29 -13.23 -23.50 -15.09
N GLU A 30 -14.35 -22.88 -15.48
CA GLU A 30 -14.35 -21.67 -16.33
C GLU A 30 -13.97 -20.38 -15.58
N TYR A 31 -13.53 -20.49 -14.32
CA TYR A 31 -13.19 -19.35 -13.46
C TYR A 31 -11.87 -19.57 -12.72
N TYR A 32 -11.24 -18.48 -12.34
CA TYR A 32 -10.08 -18.47 -11.44
C TYR A 32 -10.38 -17.67 -10.18
N THR A 33 -9.52 -17.79 -9.17
CA THR A 33 -9.69 -17.05 -7.91
C THR A 33 -8.55 -16.08 -7.65
N VAL A 34 -8.86 -14.93 -7.04
CA VAL A 34 -7.88 -13.92 -6.63
C VAL A 34 -8.16 -13.51 -5.19
N ALA A 35 -7.16 -13.63 -4.31
CA ALA A 35 -7.27 -13.20 -2.92
C ALA A 35 -7.53 -11.68 -2.79
N ALA A 36 -8.25 -11.28 -1.74
CA ALA A 36 -8.49 -9.87 -1.40
C ALA A 36 -7.85 -9.52 -0.03
N PRO A 37 -6.51 -9.44 0.05
CA PRO A 37 -5.83 -9.11 1.30
C PRO A 37 -6.16 -7.69 1.77
N LYS A 38 -6.15 -7.51 3.10
CA LYS A 38 -6.23 -6.21 3.78
C LYS A 38 -5.11 -6.13 4.81
N ASP A 39 -4.22 -5.16 4.64
CA ASP A 39 -3.13 -4.93 5.58
C ASP A 39 -3.60 -4.02 6.72
N LYS A 40 -3.38 -4.46 7.96
CA LYS A 40 -3.55 -3.67 9.19
C LYS A 40 -2.17 -3.31 9.72
N ILE A 41 -2.00 -2.04 10.06
CA ILE A 41 -0.73 -1.52 10.57
C ILE A 41 -0.94 -0.97 11.97
N ASN A 42 -0.12 -1.43 12.91
CA ASN A 42 -0.05 -0.93 14.28
C ASN A 42 1.31 -0.28 14.52
N ILE A 43 1.33 0.91 15.13
CA ILE A 43 2.59 1.59 15.49
C ILE A 43 3.11 1.02 16.80
N LEU A 44 4.25 0.34 16.77
CA LEU A 44 4.86 -0.25 17.97
C LEU A 44 5.77 0.74 18.69
N GLN A 45 6.57 1.50 17.94
CA GLN A 45 7.55 2.41 18.51
C GLN A 45 7.83 3.60 17.58
N LYS A 46 7.88 4.81 18.13
CA LYS A 46 8.36 6.02 17.44
C LYS A 46 9.82 6.24 17.82
N LYS A 47 10.75 6.07 16.88
CA LYS A 47 12.20 6.23 17.11
C LYS A 47 12.68 7.65 16.81
N GLN A 48 12.24 8.21 15.68
CA GLN A 48 12.61 9.55 15.23
C GLN A 48 11.39 10.28 14.67
N GLN A 49 11.43 11.60 14.72
CA GLN A 49 10.41 12.45 14.14
C GLN A 49 10.99 13.76 13.62
N LYS A 50 10.32 14.36 12.65
CA LYS A 50 10.57 15.72 12.19
C LYS A 50 9.28 16.32 11.64
N MET A 51 9.26 17.65 11.55
CA MET A 51 8.11 18.37 11.03
C MET A 51 8.42 18.91 9.63
N LEU A 52 7.54 18.63 8.67
CA LEU A 52 7.52 19.27 7.36
C LEU A 52 6.30 20.19 7.30
N ARG A 53 6.52 21.49 7.53
CA ARG A 53 5.43 22.50 7.67
C ARG A 53 4.43 22.12 8.77
N LYS A 54 3.28 21.57 8.39
CA LYS A 54 2.20 21.12 9.30
C LYS A 54 2.03 19.60 9.33
N THR A 55 2.97 18.86 8.74
CA THR A 55 2.91 17.41 8.58
C THR A 55 4.03 16.76 9.38
N GLY A 56 3.64 15.93 10.34
CA GLY A 56 4.59 15.14 11.10
C GLY A 56 5.12 14.00 10.25
N VAL A 57 6.44 13.85 10.21
CA VAL A 57 7.11 12.70 9.61
C VAL A 57 7.76 11.92 10.74
N TYR A 58 7.45 10.65 10.83
CA TYR A 58 7.93 9.78 11.89
C TYR A 58 8.65 8.59 11.28
N PHE A 59 9.56 8.01 12.05
CA PHE A 59 10.25 6.76 11.74
C PHE A 59 10.29 5.88 12.99
N GLY A 60 10.12 4.59 12.81
CA GLY A 60 10.15 3.64 13.91
C GLY A 60 9.72 2.23 13.51
N LEU A 61 9.22 1.48 14.49
CA LEU A 61 8.78 0.10 14.29
C LEU A 61 7.26 0.02 14.19
N ILE A 62 6.80 -0.78 13.24
CA ILE A 62 5.39 -1.12 13.05
C ILE A 62 5.21 -2.63 13.04
N SER A 63 3.99 -3.07 13.33
CA SER A 63 3.53 -4.42 13.05
C SER A 63 2.60 -4.36 11.84
N VAL A 64 2.84 -5.22 10.84
CA VAL A 64 2.02 -5.35 9.65
C VAL A 64 1.34 -6.71 9.70
N ARG A 65 0.01 -6.70 9.77
CA ARG A 65 -0.84 -7.91 9.73
C ARG A 65 -1.61 -7.95 8.42
N ARG A 66 -1.33 -8.94 7.58
CA ARG A 66 -2.00 -9.17 6.29
C ARG A 66 -3.15 -10.14 6.46
N GLU A 67 -4.38 -9.64 6.53
CA GLU A 67 -5.58 -10.48 6.65
C GLU A 67 -6.14 -10.85 5.27
N VAL A 68 -6.35 -12.14 5.01
CA VAL A 68 -7.13 -12.62 3.86
C VAL A 68 -8.40 -13.27 4.40
N LYS A 69 -9.51 -12.53 4.32
CA LYS A 69 -10.84 -13.01 4.74
C LYS A 69 -11.76 -13.32 3.57
N GLU A 70 -11.38 -12.87 2.38
CA GLU A 70 -12.23 -12.89 1.19
C GLU A 70 -11.34 -13.20 -0.02
N TYR A 71 -11.91 -13.88 -1.00
CA TYR A 71 -11.34 -13.99 -2.33
C TYR A 71 -12.43 -13.83 -3.40
N TRP A 72 -12.01 -13.37 -4.57
CA TRP A 72 -12.88 -13.19 -5.72
C TRP A 72 -12.84 -14.43 -6.58
N LYS A 73 -14.01 -14.89 -7.02
CA LYS A 73 -14.17 -15.80 -8.17
C LYS A 73 -14.41 -14.97 -9.42
N ILE A 74 -13.62 -15.21 -10.47
CA ILE A 74 -13.58 -14.40 -11.69
C ILE A 74 -13.65 -15.30 -12.91
N VAL A 75 -14.67 -15.09 -13.74
CA VAL A 75 -14.78 -15.68 -15.08
C VAL A 75 -14.06 -14.77 -16.09
N PRO A 76 -13.11 -15.27 -16.90
CA PRO A 76 -12.46 -14.48 -17.94
C PRO A 76 -13.47 -13.93 -18.96
N GLY A 77 -13.34 -12.65 -19.34
CA GLY A 77 -14.21 -12.03 -20.35
C GLY A 77 -15.63 -11.64 -19.88
N GLY A 78 -16.07 -12.09 -18.71
CA GLY A 78 -17.32 -11.64 -18.11
C GLY A 78 -17.14 -10.28 -17.42
N GLU A 79 -17.82 -9.24 -17.91
CA GLU A 79 -17.72 -7.89 -17.30
C GLU A 79 -18.36 -7.79 -15.90
N ALA A 80 -19.16 -8.77 -15.45
CA ALA A 80 -20.11 -8.55 -14.35
C ALA A 80 -20.17 -9.58 -13.22
N GLU A 81 -19.73 -10.83 -13.39
CA GLU A 81 -19.91 -11.85 -12.33
C GLU A 81 -18.65 -12.03 -11.48
N ARG A 82 -18.55 -11.18 -10.45
CA ARG A 82 -17.56 -11.33 -9.39
C ARG A 82 -18.27 -11.78 -8.13
N GLU A 83 -18.22 -13.07 -7.88
CA GLU A 83 -18.68 -13.60 -6.60
C GLU A 83 -17.54 -13.40 -5.58
N MET A 84 -17.83 -12.69 -4.50
CA MET A 84 -16.94 -12.61 -3.35
C MET A 84 -17.27 -13.77 -2.43
N ILE A 85 -16.26 -14.59 -2.13
CA ILE A 85 -16.40 -15.76 -1.27
C ILE A 85 -15.61 -15.51 0.01
N GLU A 86 -16.23 -15.81 1.15
CA GLU A 86 -15.58 -15.73 2.46
C GLU A 86 -14.58 -16.88 2.62
N TRP A 87 -13.41 -16.54 3.14
CA TRP A 87 -12.38 -17.48 3.54
C TRP A 87 -12.52 -17.75 5.04
N SER A 88 -12.94 -18.98 5.38
CA SER A 88 -13.27 -19.36 6.76
C SER A 88 -12.09 -19.94 7.55
N THR A 89 -11.00 -20.35 6.88
CA THR A 89 -9.86 -21.01 7.57
C THR A 89 -8.94 -19.95 8.19
N PRO A 90 -8.79 -19.90 9.52
CA PRO A 90 -7.92 -18.91 10.15
C PRO A 90 -6.46 -19.12 9.75
N ILE A 91 -5.80 -18.06 9.31
CA ILE A 91 -4.36 -18.07 9.04
C ILE A 91 -3.65 -17.85 10.39
N PRO A 92 -2.65 -18.67 10.76
CA PRO A 92 -1.86 -18.47 11.98
C PRO A 92 -1.24 -17.07 12.04
N GLU A 93 -1.22 -16.50 13.24
CA GLU A 93 -0.78 -15.11 13.45
C GLU A 93 0.68 -14.89 13.03
N ASP A 94 1.55 -15.86 13.30
CA ASP A 94 2.97 -15.85 12.95
C ASP A 94 3.23 -15.95 11.42
N LEU A 95 2.25 -16.41 10.65
CA LEU A 95 2.34 -16.49 9.19
C LEU A 95 1.75 -15.26 8.48
N CYS A 96 0.91 -14.47 9.15
CA CYS A 96 0.27 -13.29 8.57
C CYS A 96 0.70 -11.97 9.17
N THR A 97 1.47 -11.98 10.27
CA THR A 97 1.96 -10.78 10.94
C THR A 97 3.48 -10.77 11.01
N PHE A 98 4.09 -9.63 10.70
CA PHE A 98 5.51 -9.40 10.89
C PHE A 98 5.78 -7.97 11.36
N ASN A 99 6.84 -7.80 12.14
CA ASN A 99 7.31 -6.49 12.56
C ASN A 99 8.36 -5.99 11.58
N THR A 100 8.37 -4.69 11.29
CA THR A 100 9.33 -4.10 10.35
C THR A 100 9.59 -2.62 10.69
N GLU A 101 10.59 -2.03 10.05
CA GLU A 101 10.84 -0.60 10.11
C GLU A 101 10.00 0.16 9.07
N ALA A 102 9.47 1.31 9.50
CA ALA A 102 8.66 2.17 8.65
C ALA A 102 8.94 3.64 8.90
N PHE A 103 8.68 4.45 7.89
CA PHE A 103 8.38 5.86 8.08
C PHE A 103 6.94 6.13 7.72
N TRP A 104 6.34 7.14 8.34
CA TRP A 104 4.99 7.54 8.02
C TRP A 104 4.80 9.05 8.06
N LEU A 105 3.87 9.51 7.24
CA LEU A 105 3.46 10.90 7.11
C LEU A 105 2.09 11.06 7.76
N VAL A 106 2.01 11.90 8.78
CA VAL A 106 0.75 12.26 9.45
C VAL A 106 0.28 13.60 8.91
N LEU A 107 -0.76 13.58 8.08
CA LEU A 107 -1.29 14.77 7.45
C LEU A 107 -2.20 15.55 8.42
N PRO A 108 -2.21 16.89 8.36
CA PRO A 108 -3.07 17.70 9.22
C PRO A 108 -4.57 17.40 9.03
N ASN A 109 -5.33 17.46 10.13
CA ASN A 109 -6.75 17.06 10.18
C ASN A 109 -7.67 17.81 9.21
N GLN A 110 -7.25 18.98 8.71
CA GLN A 110 -8.00 19.78 7.74
C GLN A 110 -8.41 18.97 6.49
N TYR A 111 -7.68 17.91 6.14
CA TYR A 111 -8.06 17.06 5.01
C TYR A 111 -9.20 16.09 5.33
N LYS A 112 -9.35 15.65 6.59
CA LYS A 112 -10.39 14.71 7.00
C LYS A 112 -11.78 15.33 6.87
N THR A 113 -11.93 16.58 7.30
CA THR A 113 -13.22 17.29 7.32
C THR A 113 -13.69 17.75 5.94
N ILE A 114 -12.77 17.97 4.99
CA ILE A 114 -13.09 18.60 3.70
C ILE A 114 -13.31 17.56 2.59
N MET A 115 -12.71 16.37 2.68
CA MET A 115 -12.49 15.53 1.49
C MET A 115 -13.09 14.12 1.54
N GLY A 116 -13.65 13.64 2.66
CA GLY A 116 -14.40 12.38 2.72
C GLY A 116 -13.75 11.22 1.95
N LYS A 117 -14.47 10.65 0.94
CA LYS A 117 -13.97 9.58 0.05
C LYS A 117 -12.89 10.04 -0.94
N GLU A 118 -12.83 11.32 -1.30
CA GLU A 118 -11.78 11.85 -2.18
C GLU A 118 -10.41 11.85 -1.49
N LEU A 119 -10.38 11.93 -0.16
CA LEU A 119 -9.14 11.82 0.59
C LEU A 119 -8.50 10.45 0.38
N GLU A 120 -9.27 9.36 0.48
CA GLU A 120 -8.76 8.01 0.30
C GLU A 120 -8.08 7.85 -1.07
N SER A 121 -8.72 8.36 -2.13
CA SER A 121 -8.20 8.30 -3.50
C SER A 121 -6.97 9.19 -3.72
N ALA A 122 -6.81 10.26 -2.94
CA ALA A 122 -5.60 11.07 -2.94
C ALA A 122 -4.46 10.41 -2.16
N LEU A 123 -4.72 9.84 -0.98
CA LEU A 123 -3.71 9.09 -0.20
C LEU A 123 -3.16 7.91 -1.00
N HIS A 124 -4.04 7.18 -1.68
CA HIS A 124 -3.69 6.10 -2.60
C HIS A 124 -2.74 6.57 -3.71
N ALA A 125 -3.07 7.69 -4.36
CA ALA A 125 -2.22 8.25 -5.40
C ALA A 125 -0.88 8.75 -4.85
N ILE A 126 -0.84 9.28 -3.61
CA ILE A 126 0.43 9.70 -2.97
C ILE A 126 1.29 8.48 -2.65
N GLU A 127 0.73 7.42 -2.09
CA GLU A 127 1.42 6.15 -1.85
C GLU A 127 2.05 5.62 -3.14
N HIS A 128 1.27 5.50 -4.22
CA HIS A 128 1.79 5.08 -5.52
C HIS A 128 2.95 5.96 -5.99
N THR A 129 2.82 7.28 -5.84
CA THR A 129 3.87 8.23 -6.24
C THR A 129 5.14 8.03 -5.41
N LEU A 130 5.01 7.83 -4.09
CA LEU A 130 6.13 7.54 -3.20
C LEU A 130 6.84 6.25 -3.61
N LEU A 131 6.11 5.15 -3.76
CA LEU A 131 6.66 3.85 -4.16
C LEU A 131 7.30 3.87 -5.55
N THR A 132 6.85 4.77 -6.43
CA THR A 132 7.45 4.98 -7.76
C THR A 132 8.76 5.77 -7.68
N ILE A 133 8.84 6.76 -6.79
CA ILE A 133 10.00 7.65 -6.67
C ILE A 133 11.10 7.09 -5.77
N ILE A 134 10.78 6.28 -4.77
CA ILE A 134 11.76 5.80 -3.79
C ILE A 134 12.94 5.04 -4.42
N PRO A 135 12.76 4.12 -5.39
CA PRO A 135 13.88 3.41 -6.02
C PRO A 135 14.90 4.33 -6.73
N LYS A 136 14.52 5.59 -7.02
CA LYS A 136 15.47 6.60 -7.52
C LYS A 136 16.43 7.09 -6.44
N TRP A 137 15.97 7.17 -5.20
CA TRP A 137 16.71 7.74 -4.06
C TRP A 137 17.44 6.68 -3.25
N ILE A 138 16.98 5.44 -3.32
CA ILE A 138 17.48 4.31 -2.57
C ILE A 138 17.63 3.16 -3.55
N ASN A 139 18.81 2.56 -3.59
CA ASN A 139 19.08 1.43 -4.46
C ASN A 139 18.42 0.17 -3.89
N CYS A 140 17.13 -0.01 -4.19
CA CYS A 140 16.32 -1.15 -3.78
C CYS A 140 15.51 -1.67 -4.97
N ASP A 141 15.16 -2.95 -4.92
CA ASP A 141 14.10 -3.45 -5.79
C ASP A 141 12.78 -2.81 -5.36
N PRO A 142 11.87 -2.48 -6.30
CA PRO A 142 10.56 -1.97 -5.92
C PRO A 142 9.79 -2.90 -4.96
N ASN A 143 10.04 -4.22 -4.96
CA ASN A 143 9.40 -5.18 -4.07
C ASN A 143 9.96 -5.20 -2.65
N ASP A 144 11.13 -4.58 -2.40
CA ASP A 144 11.72 -4.48 -1.07
C ASP A 144 11.00 -3.46 -0.18
N ILE A 145 10.14 -2.63 -0.78
CA ILE A 145 9.40 -1.58 -0.07
C ILE A 145 7.91 -1.63 -0.40
N LYS A 146 7.09 -1.51 0.63
CA LYS A 146 5.64 -1.47 0.53
C LYS A 146 5.08 -0.21 1.15
N GLY A 147 3.84 0.09 0.78
CA GLY A 147 3.07 1.19 1.32
C GLY A 147 1.76 0.69 1.92
N ALA A 148 1.19 1.52 2.78
CA ALA A 148 -0.22 1.50 3.08
C ALA A 148 -0.68 2.91 3.45
N TYR A 149 -1.98 3.12 3.52
CA TYR A 149 -2.53 4.39 3.97
C TYR A 149 -3.86 4.19 4.69
N THR A 150 -4.20 5.15 5.54
CA THR A 150 -5.50 5.23 6.22
C THR A 150 -5.93 6.68 6.34
N THR A 151 -7.24 6.92 6.27
CA THR A 151 -7.85 8.23 6.54
C THR A 151 -7.89 8.55 8.04
N GLU A 152 -7.75 7.53 8.88
CA GLU A 152 -7.79 7.63 10.33
C GLU A 152 -6.85 6.60 10.96
N CYS A 153 -5.80 7.09 11.62
CA CYS A 153 -4.88 6.27 12.41
C CYS A 153 -4.98 6.70 13.90
N PRO A 154 -5.58 5.86 14.77
CA PRO A 154 -5.70 6.15 16.21
C PRO A 154 -4.37 6.53 16.86
N GLU A 155 -3.29 5.80 16.58
CA GLU A 155 -1.94 6.00 17.13
C GLU A 155 -1.24 7.26 16.60
N SER A 156 -1.82 7.88 15.57
CA SER A 156 -1.42 9.17 15.01
C SER A 156 -2.46 10.28 15.30
N GLY A 157 -3.28 10.12 16.34
CA GLY A 157 -4.24 11.13 16.78
C GLY A 157 -5.53 11.16 15.95
N GLY A 158 -5.87 10.08 15.26
CA GLY A 158 -7.03 9.98 14.38
C GLY A 158 -6.86 10.67 13.02
N TYR A 159 -5.62 11.03 12.66
CA TYR A 159 -5.28 11.76 11.46
C TYR A 159 -4.97 10.87 10.25
N PRO A 160 -5.15 11.38 9.01
CA PRO A 160 -4.80 10.66 7.80
C PRO A 160 -3.30 10.37 7.76
N THR A 161 -2.95 9.11 7.54
CA THR A 161 -1.57 8.64 7.66
C THR A 161 -1.19 7.76 6.47
N ILE A 162 0.00 7.99 5.91
CA ILE A 162 0.60 7.18 4.85
C ILE A 162 1.85 6.51 5.43
N PHE A 163 1.92 5.20 5.34
CA PHE A 163 3.03 4.37 5.79
C PHE A 163 3.84 3.89 4.60
N ILE A 164 5.15 3.86 4.76
CA ILE A 164 6.08 3.22 3.84
C ILE A 164 7.06 2.41 4.69
N PHE A 165 7.20 1.14 4.37
CA PHE A 165 7.90 0.18 5.22
C PHE A 165 8.68 -0.85 4.43
N ASP A 166 9.68 -1.42 5.08
CA ASP A 166 10.50 -2.47 4.49
C ASP A 166 9.66 -3.75 4.39
N ASN A 167 9.58 -4.34 3.20
CA ASN A 167 8.87 -5.59 2.95
C ASN A 167 9.71 -6.81 3.40
N TYR A 168 10.28 -6.72 4.59
CA TYR A 168 11.15 -7.72 5.18
C TYR A 168 10.98 -7.75 6.70
N PRO A 169 10.79 -8.93 7.33
CA PRO A 169 10.70 -9.04 8.79
C PRO A 169 11.94 -8.47 9.49
N GLY A 170 11.73 -7.65 10.52
CA GLY A 170 12.77 -6.93 11.26
C GLY A 170 13.21 -5.61 10.63
N GLY A 171 12.92 -5.39 9.35
CA GLY A 171 13.40 -4.24 8.58
C GLY A 171 14.88 -4.37 8.17
N ILE A 172 15.23 -3.70 7.08
CA ILE A 172 16.57 -3.71 6.46
C ILE A 172 17.13 -2.29 6.27
N GLY A 173 16.41 -1.27 6.73
CA GLY A 173 16.85 0.12 6.79
C GLY A 173 16.48 0.96 5.56
N LEU A 174 15.62 0.47 4.66
CA LEU A 174 15.18 1.25 3.49
C LEU A 174 14.25 2.39 3.93
N ALA A 175 13.32 2.11 4.83
CA ALA A 175 12.41 3.09 5.42
C ALA A 175 13.17 4.17 6.21
N LYS A 176 14.23 3.78 6.92
CA LYS A 176 15.13 4.72 7.62
C LYS A 176 15.84 5.64 6.63
N SER A 177 16.36 5.08 5.55
CA SER A 177 17.01 5.84 4.48
C SER A 177 16.03 6.78 3.76
N CYS A 178 14.79 6.33 3.53
CA CYS A 178 13.70 7.17 3.02
C CYS A 178 13.42 8.32 3.96
N PHE A 179 13.25 8.03 5.25
CA PHE A 179 12.98 9.05 6.27
C PHE A 179 14.03 10.16 6.25
N GLN A 180 15.31 9.81 6.17
CA GLN A 180 16.41 10.79 6.10
C GLN A 180 16.27 11.71 4.87
N ARG A 181 15.89 11.15 3.71
CA ARG A 181 15.80 11.85 2.41
C ARG A 181 14.40 12.34 2.04
N ILE A 182 13.42 12.23 2.95
CA ILE A 182 11.99 12.41 2.65
C ILE A 182 11.65 13.75 1.97
N HIS A 183 12.35 14.83 2.31
CA HIS A 183 12.12 16.13 1.68
C HIS A 183 12.37 16.10 0.17
N SER A 184 13.47 15.46 -0.24
CA SER A 184 13.85 15.34 -1.64
C SER A 184 12.95 14.34 -2.38
N ILE A 185 12.56 13.25 -1.72
CA ILE A 185 11.59 12.27 -2.24
C ILE A 185 10.25 12.96 -2.53
N LEU A 186 9.69 13.72 -1.58
CA LEU A 186 8.43 14.44 -1.76
C LEU A 186 8.50 15.49 -2.87
N ARG A 187 9.63 16.20 -3.01
CA ARG A 187 9.86 17.14 -4.11
C ARG A 187 9.82 16.43 -5.47
N ASP A 188 10.45 15.26 -5.56
CA ASP A 188 10.45 14.47 -6.79
C ASP A 188 9.08 13.87 -7.11
N CYS A 189 8.29 13.50 -6.08
CA CYS A 189 6.88 13.13 -6.23
C CYS A 189 6.05 14.26 -6.85
N ILE A 190 6.20 15.49 -6.33
CA ILE A 190 5.54 16.68 -6.90
C ILE A 190 5.97 16.89 -8.35
N ARG A 191 7.27 16.74 -8.65
CA ARG A 191 7.78 16.91 -10.01
C ARG A 191 7.17 15.88 -10.96
N LEU A 192 7.17 14.60 -10.59
CA LEU A 192 6.61 13.50 -11.40
C LEU A 192 5.15 13.77 -11.79
N ILE A 193 4.30 14.07 -10.80
CA ILE A 193 2.89 14.32 -11.05
C ILE A 193 2.69 15.57 -11.92
N ARG A 194 3.47 16.64 -11.68
CA ARG A 194 3.35 17.92 -12.38
C ARG A 194 3.82 17.86 -13.83
N THR A 195 4.88 17.11 -14.14
CA THR A 195 5.45 17.04 -15.50
C THR A 195 4.79 15.98 -16.37
N CYS A 196 4.02 15.06 -15.77
CA CYS A 196 3.29 14.05 -16.51
C CYS A 196 2.18 14.67 -17.37
N LYS A 197 2.23 14.39 -18.69
CA LYS A 197 1.32 14.93 -19.72
C LYS A 197 -0.05 14.23 -19.78
N CYS A 198 -0.31 13.21 -18.95
CA CYS A 198 -1.61 12.54 -18.94
C CYS A 198 -2.73 13.49 -18.49
N ARG A 199 -3.88 13.38 -19.16
CA ARG A 199 -5.07 14.23 -18.92
C ARG A 199 -5.98 13.65 -17.83
N GLU A 200 -6.01 12.34 -17.71
CA GLU A 200 -6.85 11.61 -16.75
C GLU A 200 -6.49 11.92 -15.29
N ASN A 201 -7.51 12.04 -14.44
CA ASN A 201 -7.32 12.31 -13.01
C ASN A 201 -6.91 11.05 -12.23
N GLU A 202 -7.23 9.87 -12.75
CA GLU A 202 -6.78 8.56 -12.30
C GLU A 202 -5.31 8.31 -12.65
N GLY A 203 -4.70 9.22 -13.43
CA GLY A 203 -3.32 9.16 -13.83
C GLY A 203 -3.03 8.12 -14.91
N CYS A 204 -1.76 7.72 -14.99
CA CYS A 204 -1.26 6.71 -15.92
C CYS A 204 -0.08 5.96 -15.28
N PRO A 205 0.42 4.87 -15.89
CA PRO A 205 1.57 4.11 -15.39
C PRO A 205 2.86 4.93 -15.22
N SER A 206 2.96 6.09 -15.88
CA SER A 206 4.12 6.98 -15.75
C SER A 206 4.00 8.00 -14.61
N CYS A 207 2.94 8.00 -13.79
CA CYS A 207 2.82 8.93 -12.67
C CYS A 207 2.30 8.31 -11.38
N ILE A 208 1.02 7.92 -11.33
CA ILE A 208 0.34 7.51 -10.09
C ILE A 208 -0.34 6.14 -10.19
N GLN A 209 -0.10 5.39 -11.27
CA GLN A 209 -0.53 4.00 -11.37
C GLN A 209 0.66 3.06 -11.24
N THR A 210 0.45 1.92 -10.61
CA THR A 210 1.46 0.87 -10.44
C THR A 210 0.86 -0.49 -10.75
N SER A 211 1.67 -1.38 -11.35
CA SER A 211 1.28 -2.78 -11.58
C SER A 211 1.09 -3.57 -10.29
N ARG A 212 1.62 -3.05 -9.17
CA ARG A 212 1.60 -3.70 -7.85
C ARG A 212 0.40 -3.29 -6.98
N CYS A 213 -0.55 -2.55 -7.54
CA CYS A 213 -1.72 -2.08 -6.81
C CYS A 213 -2.75 -3.22 -6.66
N GLU A 214 -2.93 -3.72 -5.45
CA GLU A 214 -3.94 -4.75 -5.12
C GLU A 214 -5.37 -4.23 -5.40
N LYS A 215 -5.59 -2.90 -5.32
CA LYS A 215 -6.85 -2.22 -5.68
C LYS A 215 -7.00 -1.98 -7.20
N ARG A 216 -6.12 -2.53 -8.04
CA ARG A 216 -6.12 -2.44 -9.52
C ARG A 216 -6.17 -1.00 -10.06
N ASN A 217 -5.48 -0.07 -9.40
CA ASN A 217 -5.46 1.35 -9.73
C ASN A 217 -6.85 2.02 -9.76
N LYS A 218 -7.85 1.44 -9.11
CA LYS A 218 -9.17 2.08 -8.94
C LYS A 218 -9.11 3.17 -7.87
N ASN A 219 -9.94 4.19 -8.02
CA ASN A 219 -10.08 5.30 -7.07
C ASN A 219 -8.75 6.02 -6.81
N LEU A 220 -8.19 6.64 -7.86
CA LEU A 220 -6.98 7.46 -7.78
C LEU A 220 -7.33 8.92 -8.09
N ASN A 221 -6.72 9.87 -7.37
CA ASN A 221 -6.94 11.31 -7.58
C ASN A 221 -5.64 12.09 -7.68
N LYS A 222 -5.14 12.25 -8.92
CA LYS A 222 -3.90 12.95 -9.28
C LYS A 222 -3.89 14.41 -8.85
N LYS A 223 -4.97 15.14 -9.14
CA LYS A 223 -5.07 16.58 -8.83
C LYS A 223 -5.02 16.82 -7.33
N LEU A 224 -5.77 16.03 -6.56
CA LEU A 224 -5.81 16.18 -5.12
C LEU A 224 -4.51 15.73 -4.46
N ALA A 225 -3.91 14.61 -4.89
CA ALA A 225 -2.60 14.17 -4.44
C ALA A 225 -1.53 15.27 -4.63
N LEU A 226 -1.50 15.93 -5.79
CA LEU A 226 -0.58 17.03 -6.07
C LEU A 226 -0.80 18.23 -5.13
N LYS A 227 -2.06 18.57 -4.83
CA LYS A 227 -2.40 19.66 -3.91
C LYS A 227 -1.87 19.36 -2.51
N ILE A 228 -2.18 18.17 -1.97
CA ILE A 228 -1.71 17.73 -0.65
C ILE A 228 -0.18 17.72 -0.60
N LEU A 229 0.49 17.11 -1.58
CA LEU A 229 1.96 17.06 -1.62
C LEU A 229 2.61 18.44 -1.58
N LYS A 230 2.07 19.41 -2.33
CA LYS A 230 2.57 20.80 -2.34
C LYS A 230 2.35 21.51 -1.00
N GLU A 231 1.27 21.22 -0.31
CA GLU A 231 0.95 21.82 0.99
C GLU A 231 1.85 21.27 2.10
N VAL A 232 2.16 19.96 2.07
CA VAL A 232 2.98 19.31 3.10
C VAL A 232 4.49 19.44 2.86
N THR A 233 4.92 19.74 1.63
CA THR A 233 6.36 19.86 1.31
C THR A 233 6.83 21.32 1.41
N PRO A 234 7.86 21.62 2.23
CA PRO A 234 8.50 22.94 2.27
C PRO A 234 9.11 23.33 0.92
N ARG A 235 8.93 24.59 0.50
CA ARG A 235 9.50 25.13 -0.75
C ARG A 235 11.03 25.28 -0.70
N ARG A 236 11.62 25.42 0.49
CA ARG A 236 13.08 25.47 0.75
C ARG A 236 13.42 24.55 1.92
N LEU A 237 14.64 24.00 1.94
CA LEU A 237 15.19 23.36 3.14
C LEU A 237 15.40 24.46 4.17
N CYS A 238 14.69 24.41 5.30
CA CYS A 238 15.13 25.16 6.47
C CYS A 238 16.34 24.39 7.01
N PHE A 239 17.54 24.89 6.71
CA PHE A 239 18.75 24.51 7.41
C PHE A 239 18.85 25.33 8.69
#